data_AF-A0AAD2BXP0-F1
#
_entry.id   AF-A0AAD2BXP0-F1
#
_cell.length_a   1.000
_cell.length_b   1.000
_cell.length_c   1.000
_cell.angle_alpha   90.00
_cell.angle_beta   90.00
_cell.angle_gamma   90.00
#
_symmetry.space_group_name_H-M   'P 1'
#
loop_
_entity.id
_entity.type
_entity.pdbx_description
1 polymer ?
#
loop_
_entity_poly.entity_id
_entity_poly.type
_entity_poly.pdbx_seq_one_letter_code
_entity_poly.pdbx_strand_id
1 'polypeptide(L)'
;MIPIPMKWVEYGIVALGLALAIYGGVRHVYNLGDTAGAARVQQQWDAAKLKAEQERNQAVEAARAEEQRRTNAQAEIANEATHQADAARDDARAAGIAADSLRARLAKFVAASRAARDSAAAGAGPTAGDPLDVLADVLGRADKRAGELAAYADASHIAGTACERAYDALSPSH
;
A
#
# COMPACT_ATOMS: atom_id res chain seq x y z
N MET A 1 43.31 -82.08 42.66
CA MET A 1 43.65 -80.66 42.87
C MET A 1 45.14 -80.49 42.60
N ILE A 2 45.49 -80.00 41.41
CA ILE A 2 46.90 -79.73 41.05
C ILE A 2 47.28 -78.41 41.76
N PRO A 3 48.32 -78.36 42.61
CA PRO A 3 48.70 -77.14 43.31
C PRO A 3 49.31 -76.18 42.29
N ILE A 4 48.55 -75.14 41.93
CA ILE A 4 49.06 -74.07 41.08
C ILE A 4 50.12 -73.34 41.90
N PRO A 5 51.35 -73.17 41.40
CA PRO A 5 52.37 -72.39 42.09
C PRO A 5 51.87 -70.95 42.30
N MET A 6 51.79 -70.51 43.56
CA MET A 6 51.30 -69.20 44.01
C MET A 6 51.83 -68.01 43.18
N LYS A 7 53.06 -68.10 42.67
CA LYS A 7 53.70 -67.10 41.79
C LYS A 7 52.92 -66.83 40.49
N TRP A 8 52.28 -67.84 39.91
CA TRP A 8 51.50 -67.68 38.66
C TRP A 8 50.17 -66.96 38.89
N VAL A 9 49.59 -67.09 40.09
CA VAL A 9 48.38 -66.35 40.49
C VAL A 9 48.70 -64.86 40.66
N GLU A 10 49.85 -64.53 41.25
CA GLU A 10 50.33 -63.14 41.39
C GLU A 10 50.54 -62.47 40.03
N TYR A 11 51.21 -63.14 39.08
CA TYR A 11 51.40 -62.60 37.72
C TYR A 11 50.09 -62.42 36.95
N GLY A 12 49.13 -63.33 37.12
CA GLY A 12 47.81 -63.24 36.49
C GLY A 12 47.01 -62.01 36.94
N ILE A 13 47.04 -61.70 38.24
CA ILE A 13 46.35 -60.53 38.80
C ILE A 13 46.99 -59.23 38.30
N VAL A 14 48.33 -59.15 38.26
CA VAL A 14 49.04 -57.96 37.76
C VAL A 14 48.75 -57.73 36.28
N ALA A 15 48.74 -58.78 35.46
CA ALA A 15 48.40 -58.68 34.04
C ALA A 15 46.96 -58.22 33.81
N LEU A 16 46.01 -58.73 34.59
CA LEU A 16 44.60 -58.30 34.54
C LEU A 16 44.44 -56.82 34.94
N GLY A 17 45.13 -56.38 36.00
CA GLY A 17 45.13 -54.98 36.43
C GLY A 17 45.67 -54.04 35.36
N LEU A 18 46.77 -54.42 34.70
CA LEU A 18 47.34 -53.68 33.56
C LEU A 18 46.36 -53.61 32.38
N ALA A 19 45.73 -54.74 32.03
CA ALA A 19 44.76 -54.78 30.93
C ALA A 19 43.54 -53.87 31.19
N LEU A 20 43.03 -53.87 32.42
CA LEU A 20 41.93 -52.99 32.82
C LEU A 20 42.32 -51.51 32.81
N ALA A 21 43.55 -51.18 33.27
CA ALA A 21 44.07 -49.82 33.21
C ALA A 21 44.22 -49.31 31.77
N ILE A 22 44.74 -50.16 30.86
CA ILE A 22 44.85 -49.85 29.43
C ILE A 22 43.46 -49.65 28.82
N TYR A 23 42.52 -50.58 29.06
CA TYR A 23 41.16 -50.48 28.55
C TYR A 23 40.43 -49.23 29.06
N GLY A 24 40.56 -48.92 30.36
CA GLY A 24 40.01 -47.71 30.96
C GLY A 24 40.59 -46.43 30.36
N GLY A 25 41.90 -46.37 30.17
CA GLY A 25 42.59 -45.25 29.52
C GLY A 25 42.13 -45.04 28.08
N VAL A 26 42.08 -46.11 27.29
CA VAL A 26 41.60 -46.08 25.89
C VAL A 26 40.15 -45.59 25.82
N ARG A 27 39.26 -46.14 26.67
CA ARG A 27 37.85 -45.73 26.72
C ARG A 27 37.69 -44.27 27.15
N HIS A 28 38.51 -43.80 28.08
CA HIS A 28 38.49 -42.41 28.54
C HIS A 28 38.86 -41.45 27.40
N VAL A 29 39.92 -41.75 26.64
CA VAL A 29 40.35 -40.95 25.49
C VAL A 29 39.28 -40.94 24.38
N TYR A 30 38.67 -42.09 24.06
CA TYR A 30 37.57 -42.13 23.08
C TYR A 30 36.36 -41.30 23.52
N ASN A 31 35.92 -41.44 24.79
CA ASN A 31 34.78 -40.68 25.31
C ASN A 31 35.05 -39.16 25.33
N LEU A 32 36.27 -38.74 25.67
CA LEU A 32 36.69 -37.33 25.61
C LEU A 32 36.65 -36.79 24.17
N GLY A 33 37.13 -37.57 23.20
CA GLY A 33 37.10 -37.20 21.79
C GLY A 33 35.67 -37.11 21.24
N ASP A 34 34.82 -38.09 21.55
CA ASP A 34 33.42 -38.16 21.10
C ASP A 34 32.59 -37.00 21.68
N THR A 35 32.67 -36.77 23.00
CA THR A 35 31.94 -35.65 23.65
C THR A 35 32.40 -34.28 23.15
N ALA A 36 33.71 -34.07 22.96
CA ALA A 36 34.24 -32.83 22.41
C ALA A 36 33.90 -32.66 20.92
N GLY A 37 33.76 -33.75 20.16
CA GLY A 37 33.28 -33.75 18.78
C GLY A 37 31.79 -33.39 18.71
N ALA A 38 30.97 -34.10 19.48
CA ALA A 38 29.53 -33.88 19.58
C ALA A 38 29.19 -32.44 20.02
N ALA A 39 29.90 -31.90 21.02
CA ALA A 39 29.71 -30.52 21.47
C ALA A 39 30.02 -29.49 20.38
N ARG A 40 31.10 -29.69 19.61
CA ARG A 40 31.47 -28.79 18.49
C ARG A 40 30.43 -28.85 17.36
N VAL A 41 29.99 -30.05 17.00
CA VAL A 41 28.95 -30.25 15.99
C VAL A 41 27.65 -29.59 16.44
N GLN A 42 27.23 -29.82 17.69
CA GLN A 42 26.03 -29.22 18.25
C GLN A 42 26.09 -27.68 18.25
N GLN A 43 27.22 -27.09 18.68
CA GLN A 43 27.42 -25.63 18.64
C GLN A 43 27.32 -25.08 17.21
N GLN A 44 27.90 -25.75 16.22
CA GLN A 44 27.80 -25.34 14.82
C GLN A 44 26.37 -25.45 14.30
N TRP A 45 25.64 -26.52 14.66
CA TRP A 45 24.23 -26.69 14.30
C TRP A 45 23.35 -25.60 14.92
N ASP A 46 23.54 -25.31 16.21
CA ASP A 46 22.76 -24.29 16.91
C ASP A 46 23.07 -22.89 16.38
N ALA A 47 24.34 -22.58 16.09
CA ALA A 47 24.73 -21.34 15.45
C ALA A 47 24.15 -21.21 14.03
N ALA A 48 24.17 -22.29 13.25
CA ALA A 48 23.59 -22.32 11.91
C ALA A 48 22.06 -22.14 11.94
N LYS A 49 21.36 -22.78 12.89
CA LYS A 49 19.91 -22.60 13.09
C LYS A 49 19.57 -21.17 13.48
N LEU A 50 20.28 -20.61 14.46
CA LEU A 50 20.07 -19.23 14.89
C LEU A 50 20.28 -18.25 13.73
N LYS A 51 21.34 -18.44 12.94
CA LYS A 51 21.61 -17.62 11.76
C LYS A 51 20.49 -17.74 10.73
N ALA A 52 20.03 -18.95 10.44
CA ALA A 52 18.93 -19.19 9.51
C ALA A 52 17.61 -18.56 10.00
N GLU A 53 17.33 -18.61 11.30
CA GLU A 53 16.16 -17.94 11.90
C GLU A 53 16.28 -16.41 11.81
N GLN A 54 17.46 -15.85 12.06
CA GLN A 54 17.72 -14.42 11.91
C GLN A 54 17.53 -13.96 10.47
N GLU A 55 18.09 -14.67 9.50
CA GLU A 55 17.94 -14.36 8.07
C GLU A 55 16.47 -14.44 7.64
N ARG A 56 15.74 -15.46 8.10
CA ARG A 56 14.29 -15.57 7.86
C ARG A 56 13.51 -14.40 8.46
N ASN A 57 13.80 -14.03 9.70
CA ASN A 57 13.12 -12.92 10.36
C ASN A 57 13.41 -11.60 9.65
N GLN A 58 14.66 -11.35 9.24
CA GLN A 58 15.02 -10.18 8.44
C GLN A 58 14.28 -10.13 7.11
N ALA A 59 14.17 -11.26 6.41
CA ALA A 59 13.42 -11.33 5.16
C ALA A 59 11.92 -11.04 5.36
N VAL A 60 11.32 -11.55 6.45
CA VAL A 60 9.92 -11.27 6.80
C VAL A 60 9.70 -9.80 7.15
N GLU A 61 10.59 -9.21 7.95
CA GLU A 61 10.49 -7.79 8.31
C GLU A 61 10.68 -6.89 7.09
N ALA A 62 11.60 -7.22 6.19
CA ALA A 62 11.76 -6.49 4.93
C ALA A 62 10.50 -6.59 4.04
N ALA A 63 9.88 -7.78 3.95
CA ALA A 63 8.64 -7.96 3.21
C ALA A 63 7.48 -7.16 3.82
N ARG A 64 7.32 -7.18 5.16
CA ARG A 64 6.31 -6.39 5.86
C ARG A 64 6.53 -4.89 5.70
N ALA A 65 7.77 -4.42 5.75
CA ALA A 65 8.09 -3.02 5.54
C ALA A 65 7.69 -2.55 4.13
N GLU A 66 7.92 -3.39 3.11
CA GLU A 66 7.50 -3.11 1.74
C GLU A 66 5.98 -3.14 1.57
N GLU A 67 5.29 -4.10 2.18
CA GLU A 67 3.81 -4.14 2.21
C GLU A 67 3.23 -2.89 2.89
N GLN A 68 3.81 -2.46 4.01
CA GLN A 68 3.40 -1.26 4.72
C GLN A 68 3.64 -0.01 3.88
N ARG A 69 4.81 0.10 3.22
CA ARG A 69 5.13 1.21 2.31
C ARG A 69 4.07 1.32 1.21
N ARG A 70 3.76 0.22 0.52
CA ARG A 70 2.74 0.20 -0.54
C ARG A 70 1.37 0.56 -0.02
N THR A 71 0.95 -0.03 1.10
CA THR A 71 -0.37 0.23 1.69
C THR A 71 -0.53 1.69 2.09
N ASN A 72 0.49 2.28 2.72
CA ASN A 72 0.48 3.69 3.11
C ASN A 72 0.38 4.60 1.89
N ALA A 73 1.18 4.35 0.85
CA ALA A 73 1.15 5.13 -0.37
C ALA A 73 -0.22 5.06 -1.06
N GLN A 74 -0.82 3.87 -1.15
CA GLN A 74 -2.16 3.70 -1.73
C GLN A 74 -3.23 4.44 -0.90
N ALA A 75 -3.15 4.38 0.43
CA ALA A 75 -4.07 5.08 1.32
C ALA A 75 -3.98 6.61 1.15
N GLU A 76 -2.76 7.14 1.04
CA GLU A 76 -2.52 8.57 0.82
C GLU A 76 -3.07 9.03 -0.53
N ILE A 77 -2.81 8.27 -1.60
CA ILE A 77 -3.31 8.56 -2.94
C ILE A 77 -4.84 8.52 -2.98
N ALA A 78 -5.47 7.53 -2.33
CA ALA A 78 -6.92 7.43 -2.25
C ALA A 78 -7.55 8.60 -1.46
N ASN A 79 -6.90 9.02 -0.37
CA ASN A 79 -7.35 10.15 0.43
C ASN A 79 -7.25 11.46 -0.36
N GLU A 80 -6.13 11.69 -1.04
CA GLU A 80 -5.92 12.86 -1.89
C GLU A 80 -6.93 12.91 -3.04
N ALA A 81 -7.17 11.80 -3.73
CA ALA A 81 -8.18 11.71 -4.78
C ALA A 81 -9.60 11.99 -4.27
N THR A 82 -9.91 11.54 -3.04
CA THR A 82 -11.20 11.83 -2.39
C THR A 82 -11.32 13.32 -2.10
N HIS A 83 -10.29 13.95 -1.54
CA HIS A 83 -10.27 15.38 -1.26
C HIS A 83 -10.44 16.23 -2.53
N GLN A 84 -9.75 15.86 -3.63
CA GLN A 84 -9.91 16.52 -4.92
C GLN A 84 -11.31 16.34 -5.49
N ALA A 85 -11.91 15.15 -5.35
CA ALA A 85 -13.28 14.90 -5.81
C ALA A 85 -14.30 15.73 -5.03
N ASP A 86 -14.12 15.90 -3.73
CA ASP A 86 -14.98 16.74 -2.91
C ASP A 86 -14.82 18.22 -3.26
N ALA A 87 -13.59 18.71 -3.44
CA ALA A 87 -13.34 20.07 -3.93
C ALA A 87 -14.02 20.33 -5.30
N ALA A 88 -13.87 19.41 -6.26
CA ALA A 88 -14.52 19.53 -7.57
C ALA A 88 -16.06 19.54 -7.47
N ARG A 89 -16.64 18.75 -6.56
CA ARG A 89 -18.08 18.77 -6.28
C ARG A 89 -18.53 20.10 -5.67
N ASP A 90 -17.73 20.69 -4.82
CA ASP A 90 -18.02 21.97 -4.17
C ASP A 90 -17.97 23.10 -5.19
N ASP A 91 -16.95 23.11 -6.05
CA ASP A 91 -16.82 24.04 -7.16
C ASP A 91 -17.98 23.92 -8.16
N ALA A 92 -18.37 22.69 -8.51
CA ALA A 92 -19.52 22.45 -9.38
C ALA A 92 -20.84 22.98 -8.77
N ARG A 93 -21.03 22.83 -7.44
CA ARG A 93 -22.19 23.41 -6.75
C ARG A 93 -22.14 24.94 -6.75
N ALA A 94 -20.98 25.53 -6.48
CA ALA A 94 -20.81 26.98 -6.51
C ALA A 94 -21.08 27.56 -7.91
N ALA A 95 -20.59 26.90 -8.96
CA ALA A 95 -20.86 27.26 -10.35
C ALA A 95 -22.35 27.16 -10.68
N GLY A 96 -23.04 26.10 -10.21
CA GLY A 96 -24.48 25.95 -10.37
C GLY A 96 -25.28 27.10 -9.74
N ILE A 97 -24.95 27.48 -8.50
CA ILE A 97 -25.58 28.62 -7.80
C ILE A 97 -25.33 29.93 -8.58
N ALA A 98 -24.11 30.16 -9.05
CA ALA A 98 -23.76 31.33 -9.84
C ALA A 98 -24.58 31.39 -11.15
N ALA A 99 -24.68 30.26 -11.86
CA ALA A 99 -25.43 30.14 -13.10
C ALA A 99 -26.93 30.39 -12.90
N ASP A 100 -27.54 29.86 -11.84
CA ASP A 100 -28.94 30.12 -11.51
C ASP A 100 -29.19 31.58 -11.15
N SER A 101 -28.26 32.20 -10.42
CA SER A 101 -28.33 33.63 -10.13
C SER A 101 -28.26 34.49 -11.40
N LEU A 102 -27.43 34.09 -12.38
CA LEU A 102 -27.30 34.77 -13.67
C LEU A 102 -28.58 34.61 -14.49
N ARG A 103 -29.15 33.40 -14.56
CA ARG A 103 -30.44 33.13 -15.23
C ARG A 103 -31.57 33.98 -14.65
N ALA A 104 -31.64 34.09 -13.33
CA ALA A 104 -32.64 34.93 -12.66
C ALA A 104 -32.48 36.42 -13.00
N ARG A 105 -31.24 36.93 -13.06
CA ARG A 105 -30.96 38.32 -13.46
C ARG A 105 -31.30 38.55 -14.94
N LEU A 106 -30.96 37.60 -15.81
CA LEU A 106 -31.27 37.67 -17.23
C LEU A 106 -32.78 37.66 -17.47
N ALA A 107 -33.53 36.80 -16.79
CA ALA A 107 -35.00 36.77 -16.89
C ALA A 107 -35.62 38.13 -16.49
N LYS A 108 -35.14 38.75 -15.41
CA LYS A 108 -35.57 40.10 -15.01
C LYS A 108 -35.23 41.16 -16.06
N PHE A 109 -34.03 41.09 -16.64
CA PHE A 109 -33.60 42.00 -17.69
C PHE A 109 -34.45 41.87 -18.96
N VAL A 110 -34.75 40.65 -19.40
CA VAL A 110 -35.62 40.41 -20.56
C VAL A 110 -37.02 40.93 -20.30
N ALA A 111 -37.60 40.67 -19.12
CA ALA A 111 -38.91 41.19 -18.74
C ALA A 111 -38.97 42.73 -18.72
N ALA A 112 -37.96 43.39 -18.13
CA ALA A 112 -37.85 44.85 -18.13
C ALA A 112 -37.69 45.43 -19.55
N SER A 113 -36.90 44.78 -20.40
CA SER A 113 -36.69 45.19 -21.79
C SER A 113 -37.97 45.14 -22.61
N ARG A 114 -38.82 44.10 -22.40
CA ARG A 114 -40.14 44.01 -23.04
C ARG A 114 -41.06 45.13 -22.58
N ALA A 115 -41.19 45.35 -21.27
CA ALA A 115 -42.05 46.40 -20.72
C ALA A 115 -41.69 47.80 -21.27
N ALA A 116 -40.38 48.08 -21.47
CA ALA A 116 -39.92 49.33 -22.06
C ALA A 116 -40.28 49.46 -23.56
N ARG A 117 -40.23 48.36 -24.34
CA ARG A 117 -40.61 48.33 -25.76
C ARG A 117 -42.12 48.51 -25.95
N ASP A 118 -42.93 47.85 -25.13
CA ASP A 118 -44.40 47.94 -25.19
C ASP A 118 -44.91 49.35 -24.84
N SER A 119 -44.16 50.10 -24.02
CA SER A 119 -44.45 51.49 -23.68
C SER A 119 -44.17 52.49 -24.83
N ALA A 120 -43.38 52.08 -25.84
CA ALA A 120 -42.90 52.95 -26.93
C ALA A 120 -43.52 52.63 -28.30
N ALA A 121 -44.13 51.45 -28.47
CA ALA A 121 -44.64 50.98 -29.77
C ALA A 121 -46.17 50.85 -29.76
N ALA A 122 -46.87 51.88 -30.24
CA ALA A 122 -48.24 51.71 -30.72
C ALA A 122 -48.22 50.95 -32.06
N GLY A 123 -48.40 49.62 -32.01
CA GLY A 123 -48.80 48.82 -33.18
C GLY A 123 -47.72 47.96 -33.85
N ALA A 124 -47.08 47.05 -33.12
CA ALA A 124 -46.36 45.93 -33.74
C ALA A 124 -47.16 44.62 -33.53
N GLY A 125 -47.54 43.96 -34.64
CA GLY A 125 -48.18 42.64 -34.63
C GLY A 125 -47.29 41.53 -34.06
N PRO A 126 -47.82 40.32 -33.83
CA PRO A 126 -47.13 39.26 -33.09
C PRO A 126 -45.83 38.88 -33.80
N THR A 127 -44.70 39.31 -33.23
CA THR A 127 -43.37 39.01 -33.76
C THR A 127 -43.01 37.57 -33.45
N ALA A 128 -42.48 36.85 -34.43
CA ALA A 128 -41.70 35.63 -34.21
C ALA A 128 -40.67 35.88 -33.08
N GLY A 129 -40.45 34.88 -32.22
CA GLY A 129 -39.86 35.00 -30.87
C GLY A 129 -38.79 36.08 -30.67
N ASP A 130 -38.87 36.78 -29.52
CA ASP A 130 -37.95 37.87 -29.15
C ASP A 130 -36.49 37.39 -29.24
N PRO A 131 -35.61 38.07 -29.99
CA PRO A 131 -34.19 37.70 -30.09
C PRO A 131 -33.49 37.54 -28.73
N LEU A 132 -33.96 38.25 -27.70
CA LEU A 132 -33.47 38.13 -26.33
C LEU A 132 -33.78 36.76 -25.69
N ASP A 133 -34.90 36.14 -26.03
CA ASP A 133 -35.26 34.81 -25.54
C ASP A 133 -34.36 33.74 -26.14
N VAL A 134 -34.07 33.85 -27.44
CA VAL A 134 -33.16 32.93 -28.14
C VAL A 134 -31.76 33.01 -27.53
N LEU A 135 -31.27 34.21 -27.25
CA LEU A 135 -29.97 34.39 -26.59
C LEU A 135 -29.95 33.81 -25.17
N ALA A 136 -31.01 34.02 -24.38
CA ALA A 136 -31.11 33.47 -23.03
C ALA A 136 -31.17 31.93 -23.03
N ASP A 137 -31.89 31.35 -23.97
CA ASP A 137 -32.00 29.91 -24.17
C ASP A 137 -30.68 29.27 -24.65
N VAL A 138 -30.00 29.90 -25.62
CA VAL A 138 -28.67 29.46 -26.08
C VAL A 138 -27.64 29.55 -24.95
N LEU A 139 -27.61 30.65 -24.19
CA LEU A 139 -26.72 30.78 -23.03
C LEU A 139 -27.02 29.71 -21.98
N GLY A 140 -28.30 29.46 -21.68
CA GLY A 140 -28.71 28.43 -20.73
C GLY A 140 -28.25 27.03 -21.12
N ARG A 141 -28.39 26.65 -22.40
CA ARG A 141 -27.90 25.37 -22.91
C ARG A 141 -26.38 25.29 -22.94
N ALA A 142 -25.70 26.35 -23.36
CA ALA A 142 -24.25 26.39 -23.45
C ALA A 142 -23.62 26.23 -22.06
N ASP A 143 -24.10 26.99 -21.08
CA ASP A 143 -23.64 26.92 -19.69
C ASP A 143 -23.89 25.53 -19.08
N LYS A 144 -25.10 24.97 -19.28
CA LYS A 144 -25.41 23.61 -18.82
C LYS A 144 -24.44 22.59 -19.41
N ARG A 145 -24.17 22.67 -20.71
CA ARG A 145 -23.26 21.74 -21.38
C ARG A 145 -21.81 21.91 -20.93
N ALA A 146 -21.39 23.15 -20.68
CA ALA A 146 -20.08 23.45 -20.13
C ALA A 146 -19.92 22.83 -18.72
N GLY A 147 -20.94 22.93 -17.87
CA GLY A 147 -20.94 22.30 -16.54
C GLY A 147 -20.86 20.78 -16.60
N GLU A 148 -21.63 20.13 -17.49
CA GLU A 148 -21.55 18.68 -17.71
C GLU A 148 -20.15 18.24 -18.17
N LEU A 149 -19.53 19.02 -19.07
CA LEU A 149 -18.20 18.73 -19.57
C LEU A 149 -17.13 18.93 -18.50
N ALA A 150 -17.24 19.99 -17.70
CA ALA A 150 -16.34 20.25 -16.58
C ALA A 150 -16.39 19.11 -15.55
N ALA A 151 -17.60 18.70 -15.15
CA ALA A 151 -17.78 17.59 -14.20
C ALA A 151 -17.16 16.27 -14.71
N TYR A 152 -17.32 15.98 -16.01
CA TYR A 152 -16.68 14.81 -16.62
C TYR A 152 -15.15 14.95 -16.65
N ALA A 153 -14.64 16.13 -17.03
CA ALA A 153 -13.21 16.40 -17.12
C ALA A 153 -12.55 16.25 -15.74
N ASP A 154 -13.12 16.85 -14.70
CA ASP A 154 -12.61 16.77 -13.32
C ASP A 154 -12.60 15.32 -12.83
N ALA A 155 -13.70 14.59 -13.02
CA ALA A 155 -13.77 13.18 -12.62
C ALA A 155 -12.72 12.32 -13.35
N SER A 156 -12.55 12.52 -14.66
CA SER A 156 -11.57 11.80 -15.46
C SER A 156 -10.13 12.14 -15.08
N HIS A 157 -9.86 13.41 -14.76
CA HIS A 157 -8.55 13.88 -14.37
C HIS A 157 -8.15 13.36 -12.99
N ILE A 158 -9.04 13.45 -12.01
CA ILE A 158 -8.81 12.94 -10.65
C ILE A 158 -8.58 11.42 -10.69
N ALA A 159 -9.41 10.67 -11.43
CA ALA A 159 -9.22 9.23 -11.57
C ALA A 159 -7.91 8.88 -12.30
N GLY A 160 -7.59 9.59 -13.38
CA GLY A 160 -6.37 9.36 -14.15
C GLY A 160 -5.09 9.62 -13.35
N THR A 161 -5.03 10.76 -12.68
CA THR A 161 -3.87 11.14 -11.83
C THR A 161 -3.73 10.22 -10.62
N ALA A 162 -4.83 9.78 -10.01
CA ALA A 162 -4.79 8.78 -8.95
C ALA A 162 -4.26 7.43 -9.45
N CYS A 163 -4.68 6.97 -10.63
CA CYS A 163 -4.17 5.75 -11.24
C CYS A 163 -2.68 5.82 -11.55
N GLU A 164 -2.21 6.92 -12.13
CA GLU A 164 -0.79 7.14 -12.44
C GLU A 164 0.06 7.09 -11.16
N ARG A 165 -0.32 7.87 -10.15
CA ARG A 165 0.38 7.88 -8.85
C ARG A 165 0.35 6.53 -8.16
N ALA A 166 -0.78 5.82 -8.22
CA ALA A 166 -0.92 4.49 -7.63
C ALA A 166 0.01 3.49 -8.30
N TYR A 167 0.19 3.59 -9.62
CA TYR A 167 1.15 2.78 -10.36
C TYR A 167 2.59 3.12 -9.99
N ASP A 168 2.94 4.42 -9.95
CA ASP A 168 4.28 4.87 -9.58
C ASP A 168 4.67 4.39 -8.17
N ALA A 169 3.73 4.39 -7.23
CA ALA A 169 3.94 3.90 -5.86
C ALA A 169 4.28 2.40 -5.78
N LEU A 170 3.89 1.59 -6.79
CA LEU A 170 4.25 0.17 -6.86
C LEU A 170 5.69 -0.04 -7.32
N SER A 171 6.25 0.91 -8.06
CA SER A 171 7.65 0.85 -8.46
C SER A 171 8.56 1.25 -7.29
N PRO A 172 9.67 0.54 -7.03
CA PRO A 172 10.70 1.03 -6.13
C PRO A 172 11.23 2.34 -6.72
N SER A 173 11.13 3.44 -5.96
CA SER A 173 11.74 4.70 -6.34
C SER A 173 13.23 4.48 -6.57
N HIS A 174 13.68 4.76 -7.80
CA HIS A 174 15.07 4.61 -8.26
C HIS A 174 16.05 5.48 -7.49
#